data_AF-A0A2S5VV46-F1
#
_entry.id   AF-A0A2S5VV46-F1
#
_cell.length_a   1.000
_cell.length_b   1.000
_cell.length_c   1.000
_cell.angle_alpha   90.00
_cell.angle_beta   90.00
_cell.angle_gamma   90.00
#
_symmetry.space_group_name_H-M   'P 1'
#
loop_
_entity.id
_entity.type
_entity.pdbx_description
1 polymer ?
#
loop_
_entity_poly.entity_id
_entity_poly.type
_entity_poly.pdbx_seq_one_letter_code
_entity_poly.pdbx_strand_id
1 'polypeptide(L)'
;MTGSAHAAPAPGADRPAPTAAAPAPVAPGRRAVIDLDAIRHNVRTLAALAAPARTMVAVKADAYGHGALQVARAALESGAESLAVLDVASAVELRRAGIGARLLAWLHGVDTDFRVAVEEGIDLGVSALWELEGIAAAGRATGIRARVHLKADTGLSRNGATPELWPDLVRAAVAADAAGELTLHALWSHLADASPEDDDAALARFREAVRVAEELGARPVEKHLAASSAGIRLPAARFDMVRFGIAVYGISPFDDRSGRDLGLIPAMTLEADVVSVKRVEAGQGVSYGLDHRTTGPSTLALVPLGYGDGIPRIAGPHASVLLGGRRFPIAGRIAMDQLVLDVGDLPVEVGDTAVVLGPGDRGEPTAEEWAGWAETIGDEVVTRVGPRVVRVHLHESADAASDPAVDSASDPAVDAAADAAAVAAPTVLSDERVPVPTTDDMEELGRAFARELGAGDLVVLSGPLGAGKTTFTRGLGDGLGVRGPVTSPTFVLARTHPSIVDGPPLVHVDAYRLVDARELDDLDIDFARSVVVVEWGDGKLDGVADEWWDLRISRPTGAGDADPDAGDDDAADPDAALEEPRTVRVRRLRARARA
;
A
#
# COMPACT_ATOMS: atom_id res chain seq x y z
N MET A 1 82.07 -29.75 4.32
CA MET A 1 81.97 -29.90 2.86
C MET A 1 80.96 -31.02 2.64
N THR A 2 79.76 -30.88 2.11
CA THR A 2 79.12 -29.94 1.17
C THR A 2 77.61 -30.06 1.42
N GLY A 3 76.91 -28.96 1.71
CA GLY A 3 75.45 -28.95 1.86
C GLY A 3 74.77 -28.84 0.51
N SER A 4 73.98 -29.84 0.14
CA SER A 4 73.21 -29.87 -1.12
C SER A 4 71.81 -29.29 -0.89
N ALA A 5 71.47 -28.31 -1.72
CA ALA A 5 70.21 -27.59 -1.75
C ALA A 5 69.03 -28.48 -2.17
N HIS A 6 67.89 -28.29 -1.52
CA HIS A 6 66.59 -28.79 -1.97
C HIS A 6 65.95 -27.77 -2.93
N ALA A 7 65.71 -28.22 -4.16
CA ALA A 7 64.99 -27.49 -5.20
C ALA A 7 63.47 -27.64 -5.04
N ALA A 8 62.75 -26.57 -5.40
CA ALA A 8 61.30 -26.41 -5.33
C ALA A 8 60.52 -27.26 -6.37
N PRO A 9 59.23 -27.57 -6.12
CA PRO A 9 58.30 -27.98 -7.18
C PRO A 9 57.47 -26.81 -7.73
N ALA A 10 57.05 -26.98 -8.99
CA ALA A 10 56.37 -26.03 -9.87
C ALA A 10 54.91 -25.70 -9.48
N PRO A 11 54.33 -24.58 -9.98
CA PRO A 11 52.93 -24.23 -9.75
C PRO A 11 52.02 -24.85 -10.82
N GLY A 12 50.85 -25.36 -10.41
CA GLY A 12 49.80 -25.76 -11.35
C GLY A 12 48.75 -26.66 -10.74
N ALA A 13 47.66 -26.07 -10.24
CA ALA A 13 46.34 -26.70 -10.20
C ALA A 13 45.26 -25.60 -10.17
N ASP A 14 44.45 -25.58 -11.23
CA ASP A 14 43.31 -24.69 -11.45
C ASP A 14 42.32 -24.71 -10.29
N ARG A 15 41.87 -23.53 -9.90
CA ARG A 15 40.66 -23.32 -9.07
C ARG A 15 39.45 -23.41 -10.00
N PRO A 16 38.37 -24.14 -9.65
CA PRO A 16 37.17 -24.15 -10.47
C PRO A 16 36.52 -22.75 -10.48
N ALA A 17 36.05 -22.34 -11.65
CA ALA A 17 35.36 -21.06 -11.85
C ALA A 17 34.09 -20.98 -10.99
N PRO A 18 33.71 -19.80 -10.48
CA PRO A 18 32.48 -19.63 -9.73
C PRO A 18 31.28 -19.96 -10.62
N THR A 19 30.49 -20.94 -10.20
CA THR A 19 29.18 -21.24 -10.76
C THR A 19 28.32 -19.98 -10.71
N ALA A 20 27.83 -19.56 -11.88
CA ALA A 20 26.92 -18.44 -12.04
C ALA A 20 25.73 -18.61 -11.09
N ALA A 21 25.42 -17.56 -10.33
CA ALA A 21 24.23 -17.51 -9.50
C ALA A 21 23.01 -17.80 -10.37
N ALA A 22 22.11 -18.66 -9.88
CA ALA A 22 20.83 -18.91 -10.54
C ALA A 22 20.10 -17.57 -10.72
N PRO A 23 19.50 -17.30 -11.90
CA PRO A 23 18.73 -16.08 -12.10
C PRO A 23 17.59 -16.03 -11.09
N ALA A 24 17.37 -14.85 -10.50
CA ALA A 24 16.20 -14.59 -9.67
C ALA A 24 14.92 -15.02 -10.42
N PRO A 25 13.89 -15.56 -9.74
CA PRO A 25 12.66 -15.94 -10.39
C PRO A 25 12.10 -14.73 -11.16
N VAL A 26 11.95 -14.89 -12.48
CA VAL A 26 11.41 -13.86 -13.36
C VAL A 26 10.00 -13.55 -12.87
N ALA A 27 9.79 -12.35 -12.34
CA ALA A 27 8.46 -11.91 -11.92
C ALA A 27 7.49 -12.06 -13.11
N PRO A 28 6.24 -12.51 -12.88
CA PRO A 28 5.24 -12.49 -13.95
C PRO A 28 5.21 -11.09 -14.54
N GLY A 29 5.23 -10.97 -15.88
CA GLY A 29 5.53 -9.74 -16.65
C GLY A 29 4.63 -8.51 -16.45
N ARG A 30 3.91 -8.43 -15.32
CA ARG A 30 3.14 -7.29 -14.80
C ARG A 30 4.08 -6.16 -14.42
N ARG A 31 4.01 -5.04 -15.16
CA ARG A 31 4.86 -3.88 -14.90
C ARG A 31 4.10 -2.56 -15.02
N ALA A 32 4.44 -1.63 -14.14
CA ALA A 32 4.14 -0.22 -14.27
C ALA A 32 5.43 0.48 -14.72
N VAL A 33 5.52 0.78 -16.01
CA VAL A 33 6.65 1.50 -16.60
C VAL A 33 6.44 3.00 -16.35
N ILE A 34 7.41 3.62 -15.68
CA ILE A 34 7.34 5.02 -15.24
C ILE A 34 8.37 5.83 -16.01
N ASP A 35 7.91 6.75 -16.87
CA ASP A 35 8.78 7.65 -17.60
C ASP A 35 9.13 8.89 -16.75
N LEU A 36 10.37 8.93 -16.25
CA LEU A 36 10.83 10.06 -15.45
C LEU A 36 11.04 11.34 -16.29
N ASP A 37 11.23 11.24 -17.60
CA ASP A 37 11.30 12.43 -18.46
C ASP A 37 9.93 13.09 -18.62
N ALA A 38 8.84 12.30 -18.61
CA ALA A 38 7.48 12.83 -18.53
C ALA A 38 7.25 13.58 -17.21
N ILE A 39 7.71 13.03 -16.08
CA ILE A 39 7.68 13.73 -14.77
C ILE A 39 8.46 15.05 -14.86
N ARG A 40 9.71 15.03 -15.35
CA ARG A 40 10.53 16.23 -15.49
C ARG A 40 9.89 17.27 -16.41
N HIS A 41 9.27 16.84 -17.51
CA HIS A 41 8.54 17.72 -18.43
C HIS A 41 7.33 18.37 -17.75
N ASN A 42 6.53 17.59 -17.03
CA ASN A 42 5.34 18.08 -16.34
C ASN A 42 5.71 19.08 -15.25
N VAL A 43 6.73 18.79 -14.43
CA VAL A 43 7.21 19.71 -13.40
C VAL A 43 7.70 21.02 -14.00
N ARG A 44 8.52 21.00 -15.07
CA ARG A 44 8.95 22.23 -15.77
C ARG A 44 7.76 23.04 -16.29
N THR A 45 6.79 22.37 -16.90
CA THR A 45 5.59 22.99 -17.46
C THR A 45 4.75 23.67 -16.38
N LEU A 46 4.50 22.96 -15.28
CA LEU A 46 3.71 23.46 -14.16
C LEU A 46 4.43 24.57 -13.39
N ALA A 47 5.74 24.44 -13.18
CA ALA A 47 6.57 25.46 -12.54
C ALA A 47 6.60 26.76 -13.35
N ALA A 48 6.77 26.66 -14.68
CA ALA A 48 6.72 27.82 -15.56
C ALA A 48 5.33 28.50 -15.53
N LEU A 49 4.26 27.71 -15.47
CA LEU A 49 2.89 28.22 -15.37
C LEU A 49 2.62 28.92 -14.03
N ALA A 50 3.15 28.39 -12.93
CA ALA A 50 2.95 28.90 -11.57
C ALA A 50 3.81 30.12 -11.24
N ALA A 51 4.89 30.36 -11.99
CA ALA A 51 5.82 31.45 -11.75
C ALA A 51 5.10 32.82 -11.56
N PRO A 52 5.55 33.65 -10.61
CA PRO A 52 6.76 33.51 -9.78
C PRO A 52 6.59 32.64 -8.52
N ALA A 53 5.42 32.02 -8.30
CA ALA A 53 5.23 31.14 -7.16
C ALA A 53 6.13 29.90 -7.29
N ARG A 54 6.68 29.47 -6.15
CA ARG A 54 7.57 28.31 -6.09
C ARG A 54 6.78 27.01 -6.23
N THR A 55 7.47 25.94 -6.60
CA THR A 55 6.84 24.64 -6.80
C THR A 55 7.22 23.66 -5.69
N MET A 56 6.18 23.12 -5.06
CA MET A 56 6.28 21.95 -4.18
C MET A 56 5.60 20.77 -4.87
N VAL A 57 6.26 19.61 -4.93
CA VAL A 57 5.69 18.40 -5.55
C VAL A 57 5.25 17.41 -4.48
N ALA A 58 3.99 16.97 -4.54
CA ALA A 58 3.45 15.96 -3.64
C ALA A 58 3.82 14.55 -4.13
N VAL A 59 4.56 13.82 -3.31
CA VAL A 59 5.01 12.43 -3.56
C VAL A 59 4.44 11.43 -2.54
N LYS A 60 3.30 11.78 -1.92
CA LYS A 60 2.53 10.90 -1.03
C LYS A 60 2.04 9.63 -1.76
N ALA A 61 1.68 8.60 -0.99
CA ALA A 61 1.16 7.32 -1.51
C ALA A 61 2.08 6.72 -2.59
N ASP A 62 3.37 6.59 -2.25
CA ASP A 62 4.43 6.15 -3.17
C ASP A 62 4.46 6.95 -4.49
N ALA A 63 4.38 8.28 -4.39
CA ALA A 63 4.19 9.18 -5.52
C ALA A 63 3.01 8.76 -6.42
N TYR A 64 1.83 8.61 -5.83
CA TYR A 64 0.62 8.18 -6.54
C TYR A 64 0.83 6.84 -7.29
N GLY A 65 1.57 5.92 -6.66
CA GLY A 65 1.92 4.61 -7.22
C GLY A 65 3.06 4.59 -8.25
N HIS A 66 3.77 5.70 -8.46
CA HIS A 66 4.86 5.82 -9.45
C HIS A 66 6.26 5.58 -8.87
N GLY A 67 6.42 5.38 -7.56
CA GLY A 67 7.71 5.23 -6.89
C GLY A 67 8.24 6.55 -6.34
N ALA A 68 8.11 6.76 -5.03
CA ALA A 68 8.36 8.03 -4.37
C ALA A 68 9.77 8.57 -4.54
N LEU A 69 10.80 7.72 -4.40
CA LEU A 69 12.19 8.16 -4.44
C LEU A 69 12.61 8.65 -5.82
N GLN A 70 12.34 7.87 -6.86
CA GLN A 70 12.70 8.19 -8.24
C GLN A 70 11.96 9.44 -8.71
N VAL A 71 10.65 9.53 -8.42
CA VAL A 71 9.86 10.73 -8.73
C VAL A 71 10.36 11.95 -7.96
N ALA A 72 10.69 11.81 -6.67
CA ALA A 72 11.24 12.90 -5.86
C ALA A 72 12.52 13.47 -6.48
N ARG A 73 13.46 12.61 -6.90
CA ARG A 73 14.70 13.03 -7.57
C ARG A 73 14.40 13.75 -8.88
N ALA A 74 13.60 13.14 -9.77
CA ALA A 74 13.22 13.73 -11.05
C ALA A 74 12.51 15.08 -10.89
N ALA A 75 11.63 15.22 -9.90
CA ALA A 75 10.94 16.47 -9.61
C ALA A 75 11.89 17.60 -9.16
N LEU A 76 12.83 17.28 -8.27
CA LEU A 76 13.83 18.26 -7.78
C LEU A 76 14.80 18.70 -8.90
N GLU A 77 15.22 17.78 -9.77
CA GLU A 77 16.04 18.08 -10.95
C GLU A 77 15.36 19.03 -11.96
N SER A 78 14.03 19.11 -11.93
CA SER A 78 13.21 19.75 -12.97
C SER A 78 12.45 21.00 -12.52
N GLY A 79 12.71 21.49 -11.31
CA GLY A 79 12.21 22.80 -10.84
C GLY A 79 11.35 22.77 -9.59
N ALA A 80 11.14 21.61 -8.97
CA ALA A 80 10.57 21.57 -7.62
C ALA A 80 11.61 22.04 -6.59
N GLU A 81 11.23 22.95 -5.69
CA GLU A 81 12.10 23.42 -4.61
C GLU A 81 11.92 22.63 -3.31
N SER A 82 10.81 21.91 -3.20
CA SER A 82 10.41 21.16 -2.02
C SER A 82 9.44 20.05 -2.39
N LEU A 83 9.27 19.10 -1.48
CA LEU A 83 8.34 17.98 -1.66
C LEU A 83 7.35 17.93 -0.50
N ALA A 84 6.21 17.31 -0.75
CA ALA A 84 5.18 17.07 0.25
C ALA A 84 4.88 15.56 0.33
N VAL A 85 4.88 15.01 1.55
CA VAL A 85 4.52 13.62 1.86
C VAL A 85 3.44 13.60 2.93
N LEU A 86 2.72 12.48 3.06
CA LEU A 86 1.59 12.42 3.97
C LEU A 86 2.02 12.57 5.44
N ASP A 87 2.98 11.75 5.85
CA ASP A 87 3.39 11.57 7.25
C ASP A 87 4.90 11.66 7.45
N VAL A 88 5.31 11.66 8.73
CA VAL A 88 6.72 11.76 9.14
C VAL A 88 7.52 10.53 8.70
N ALA A 89 6.94 9.32 8.75
CA ALA A 89 7.63 8.09 8.37
C ALA A 89 8.09 8.13 6.90
N SER A 90 7.18 8.51 6.00
CA SER A 90 7.46 8.70 4.58
C SER A 90 8.55 9.76 4.34
N ALA A 91 8.55 10.84 5.12
CA ALA A 91 9.57 11.89 5.02
C ALA A 91 10.96 11.37 5.45
N VAL A 92 11.02 10.59 6.52
CA VAL A 92 12.25 9.97 7.03
C VAL A 92 12.81 8.96 6.02
N GLU A 93 11.97 8.19 5.35
CA GLU A 93 12.40 7.29 4.27
C GLU A 93 13.10 8.05 3.14
N LEU A 94 12.53 9.17 2.69
CA LEU A 94 13.16 10.02 1.67
C LEU A 94 14.47 10.65 2.16
N ARG A 95 14.54 11.07 3.43
CA ARG A 95 15.77 11.59 4.05
C ARG A 95 16.88 10.54 4.04
N ARG A 96 16.58 9.32 4.50
CA ARG A 96 17.52 8.19 4.49
C ARG A 96 17.97 7.82 3.09
N ALA A 97 17.12 8.01 2.09
CA ALA A 97 17.45 7.82 0.67
C ALA A 97 18.23 8.99 0.03
N GLY A 98 18.68 9.96 0.84
CA GLY A 98 19.57 11.06 0.42
C GLY A 98 18.85 12.31 -0.08
N ILE A 99 17.52 12.40 0.06
CA ILE A 99 16.80 13.63 -0.31
C ILE A 99 17.10 14.73 0.71
N GLY A 100 17.85 15.75 0.28
CA GLY A 100 18.19 16.92 1.09
C GLY A 100 17.25 18.13 0.96
N ALA A 101 16.31 18.10 0.01
CA ALA A 101 15.36 19.20 -0.21
C ALA A 101 14.37 19.35 0.96
N ARG A 102 13.64 20.47 1.05
CA ARG A 102 12.61 20.64 2.09
C ARG A 102 11.49 19.61 1.90
N LEU A 103 11.08 18.96 2.99
CA LEU A 103 9.98 17.98 3.01
C LEU A 103 8.91 18.50 3.96
N LEU A 104 7.67 18.63 3.49
CA LEU A 104 6.50 18.91 4.33
C LEU A 104 5.74 17.61 4.59
N ALA A 105 5.55 17.26 5.87
CA ALA A 105 4.60 16.24 6.33
C ALA A 105 3.46 16.92 7.10
N TRP A 106 2.21 16.49 6.95
CA TRP A 106 1.06 17.22 7.51
C TRP A 106 -0.03 16.38 8.14
N LEU A 107 0.01 15.06 8.01
CA LEU A 107 -0.93 14.17 8.68
C LEU A 107 -0.23 13.56 9.88
N HIS A 108 -0.71 13.92 11.07
CA HIS A 108 -0.13 13.50 12.34
C HIS A 108 -1.17 12.76 13.16
N GLY A 109 -0.75 11.65 13.78
CA GLY A 109 -1.46 11.01 14.88
C GLY A 109 -0.92 11.48 16.24
N VAL A 110 -1.65 11.19 17.31
CA VAL A 110 -1.21 11.50 18.69
C VAL A 110 0.11 10.83 19.06
N ASP A 111 0.40 9.68 18.46
CA ASP A 111 1.63 8.90 18.66
C ASP A 111 2.76 9.29 17.69
N THR A 112 2.62 10.39 16.93
CA THR A 112 3.66 10.82 15.98
C THR A 112 4.94 11.16 16.72
N ASP A 113 6.06 10.54 16.35
CA ASP A 113 7.38 10.90 16.88
C ASP A 113 7.87 12.22 16.27
N PHE A 114 7.44 13.33 16.85
CA PHE A 114 7.88 14.66 16.44
C PHE A 114 9.37 14.91 16.70
N ARG A 115 10.01 14.17 17.62
CA ARG A 115 11.45 14.32 17.88
C ARG A 115 12.25 13.88 16.66
N VAL A 116 11.91 12.74 16.08
CA VAL A 116 12.52 12.26 14.82
C VAL A 116 12.28 13.26 13.69
N ALA A 117 11.06 13.80 13.56
CA ALA A 117 10.77 14.79 12.53
C ALA A 117 11.67 16.04 12.64
N VAL A 118 11.91 16.50 13.86
CA VAL A 118 12.76 17.66 14.16
C VAL A 118 14.23 17.38 13.90
N GLU A 119 14.74 16.23 14.37
CA GLU A 119 16.13 15.80 14.14
C GLU A 119 16.46 15.67 12.65
N GLU A 120 15.50 15.18 11.85
CA GLU A 120 15.63 14.98 10.39
C GLU A 120 15.30 16.23 9.56
N GLY A 121 15.00 17.37 10.21
CA GLY A 121 14.70 18.63 9.52
C GLY A 121 13.49 18.54 8.58
N ILE A 122 12.42 17.91 9.05
CA ILE A 122 11.14 17.80 8.35
C ILE A 122 10.24 18.99 8.74
N ASP A 123 9.64 19.64 7.75
CA ASP A 123 8.66 20.70 7.96
C ASP A 123 7.31 20.09 8.32
N LEU A 124 6.61 20.67 9.28
CA LEU A 124 5.42 20.07 9.89
C LEU A 124 4.17 20.92 9.69
N GLY A 125 3.12 20.34 9.10
CA GLY A 125 1.82 20.96 8.96
C GLY A 125 1.01 20.86 10.25
N VAL A 126 0.60 22.01 10.79
CA VAL A 126 -0.07 22.08 12.09
C VAL A 126 -1.49 22.58 11.94
N SER A 127 -2.45 21.73 12.29
CA SER A 127 -3.88 21.95 12.24
C SER A 127 -4.51 22.21 13.61
N ALA A 128 -3.85 21.80 14.70
CA ALA A 128 -4.40 21.89 16.06
C ALA A 128 -3.33 22.21 17.12
N LEU A 129 -3.79 22.67 18.30
CA LEU A 129 -2.92 23.02 19.42
C LEU A 129 -2.09 21.83 19.94
N TRP A 130 -2.68 20.63 20.01
CA TRP A 130 -1.96 19.45 20.51
C TRP A 130 -0.75 19.08 19.63
N GLU A 131 -0.87 19.25 18.30
CA GLU A 131 0.24 19.05 17.37
C GLU A 131 1.35 20.08 17.63
N LEU A 132 0.96 21.35 17.75
CA LEU A 132 1.88 22.45 18.02
C LEU A 132 2.64 22.23 19.35
N GLU A 133 1.94 21.82 20.40
CA GLU A 133 2.50 21.53 21.72
C GLU A 133 3.51 20.37 21.66
N GLY A 134 3.17 19.29 20.96
CA GLY A 134 4.05 18.15 20.74
C GLY A 134 5.32 18.53 19.97
N ILE A 135 5.17 19.35 18.92
CA ILE A 135 6.29 19.84 18.11
C ILE A 135 7.18 20.79 18.90
N ALA A 136 6.60 21.72 19.66
CA ALA A 136 7.36 22.63 20.53
C ALA A 136 8.10 21.85 21.63
N ALA A 137 7.50 20.80 22.18
CA ALA A 137 8.15 19.91 23.14
C ALA A 137 9.35 19.18 22.52
N ALA A 138 9.20 18.66 21.31
CA ALA A 138 10.30 18.05 20.55
C ALA A 138 11.43 19.06 20.27
N GLY A 139 11.08 20.29 19.89
CA GLY A 139 12.05 21.36 19.68
C GLY A 139 12.83 21.73 20.94
N ARG A 140 12.14 21.83 22.08
CA ARG A 140 12.81 22.02 23.39
C ARG A 140 13.74 20.86 23.75
N ALA A 141 13.31 19.63 23.53
CA ALA A 141 14.07 18.43 23.90
C ALA A 141 15.34 18.26 23.05
N THR A 142 15.28 18.61 21.77
CA THR A 142 16.39 18.48 20.82
C THR A 142 17.28 19.72 20.75
N GLY A 143 16.76 20.88 21.14
CA GLY A 143 17.41 22.18 20.91
C GLY A 143 17.37 22.64 19.44
N ILE A 144 16.59 21.96 18.59
CA ILE A 144 16.44 22.26 17.16
C ILE A 144 15.06 22.90 16.96
N ARG A 145 15.01 23.98 16.18
CA ARG A 145 13.75 24.67 15.87
C ARG A 145 13.05 24.00 14.70
N ALA A 146 11.95 23.31 14.98
CA ALA A 146 11.07 22.75 13.97
C ALA A 146 10.45 23.85 13.11
N ARG A 147 10.44 23.72 11.77
CA ARG A 147 9.68 24.64 10.92
C ARG A 147 8.23 24.17 10.82
N VAL A 148 7.29 25.05 11.15
CA VAL A 148 5.87 24.72 11.15
C VAL A 148 5.08 25.53 10.12
N HIS A 149 4.10 24.87 9.51
CA HIS A 149 3.16 25.42 8.54
C HIS A 149 1.76 25.38 9.17
N LEU A 150 1.24 26.50 9.67
CA LEU A 150 -0.09 26.52 10.29
C LEU A 150 -1.18 26.43 9.22
N LYS A 151 -2.09 25.47 9.40
CA LYS A 151 -3.16 25.16 8.47
C LYS A 151 -4.47 25.77 8.95
N ALA A 152 -4.98 26.76 8.22
CA ALA A 152 -6.34 27.27 8.42
C ALA A 152 -7.33 26.38 7.66
N ASP A 153 -8.50 26.11 8.25
CA ASP A 153 -9.62 25.53 7.51
C ASP A 153 -10.44 26.65 6.85
N THR A 154 -10.46 26.66 5.52
CA THR A 154 -11.16 27.67 4.72
C THR A 154 -12.43 27.15 4.07
N GLY A 155 -12.93 25.99 4.52
CA GLY A 155 -14.19 25.40 4.06
C GLY A 155 -14.08 23.97 3.55
N LEU A 156 -12.88 23.36 3.58
CA LEU A 156 -12.73 21.95 3.21
C LEU A 156 -13.21 21.02 4.33
N SER A 157 -13.20 21.49 5.60
CA SER A 157 -13.73 20.74 6.74
C SER A 157 -13.07 19.37 6.94
N ARG A 158 -11.76 19.28 6.67
CA ARG A 158 -10.96 18.04 6.81
C ARG A 158 -9.94 18.13 7.95
N ASN A 159 -8.82 18.80 7.70
CA ASN A 159 -7.89 19.24 8.75
C ASN A 159 -7.72 20.75 8.62
N GLY A 160 -7.27 21.38 9.70
CA GLY A 160 -6.98 22.80 9.79
C GLY A 160 -7.79 23.40 10.94
N ALA A 161 -7.30 24.49 11.50
CA ALA A 161 -8.03 25.20 12.54
C ALA A 161 -9.16 26.02 11.91
N THR A 162 -10.38 25.85 12.45
CA THR A 162 -11.55 26.63 12.05
C THR A 162 -11.35 28.12 12.40
N PRO A 163 -12.17 29.04 11.86
CA PRO A 163 -12.08 30.47 12.19
C PRO A 163 -12.12 30.75 13.70
N GLU A 164 -12.83 29.93 14.48
CA GLU A 164 -12.93 30.05 15.93
C GLU A 164 -11.64 29.60 16.64
N LEU A 165 -11.01 28.53 16.15
CA LEU A 165 -9.79 27.95 16.73
C LEU A 165 -8.50 28.65 16.25
N TRP A 166 -8.55 29.29 15.08
CA TRP A 166 -7.40 29.89 14.43
C TRP A 166 -6.66 30.94 15.29
N PRO A 167 -7.33 31.89 15.96
CA PRO A 167 -6.64 32.89 16.78
C PRO A 167 -5.81 32.29 17.93
N ASP A 168 -6.31 31.23 18.56
CA ASP A 168 -5.60 30.56 19.66
C ASP A 168 -4.39 29.78 19.16
N LEU A 169 -4.55 29.04 18.04
CA LEU A 169 -3.44 28.33 17.41
C LEU A 169 -2.32 29.30 17.00
N VAL A 170 -2.66 30.44 16.41
CA VAL A 170 -1.66 31.45 16.02
C VAL A 170 -0.97 32.03 17.24
N ARG A 171 -1.70 32.41 18.29
CA ARG A 171 -1.10 32.97 19.52
C ARG A 171 -0.10 32.00 20.14
N ALA A 172 -0.46 30.71 20.22
CA ALA A 172 0.43 29.68 20.73
C ALA A 172 1.68 29.54 19.86
N ALA A 173 1.53 29.54 18.53
CA ALA A 173 2.66 29.41 17.60
C ALA A 173 3.62 30.61 17.67
N VAL A 174 3.09 31.83 17.76
CA VAL A 174 3.89 33.06 17.93
C VAL A 174 4.65 33.03 19.25
N ALA A 175 4.04 32.57 20.34
CA ALA A 175 4.70 32.45 21.63
C ALA A 175 5.84 31.40 21.58
N ALA A 176 5.59 30.24 20.99
CA ALA A 176 6.59 29.18 20.84
C ALA A 176 7.76 29.59 19.92
N ASP A 177 7.47 30.36 18.86
CA ASP A 177 8.48 30.93 17.97
C ASP A 177 9.37 31.96 18.70
N ALA A 178 8.76 32.84 19.50
CA ALA A 178 9.48 33.82 20.33
C ALA A 178 10.33 33.16 21.43
N ALA A 179 9.87 32.03 21.96
CA ALA A 179 10.61 31.22 22.93
C ALA A 179 11.75 30.40 22.30
N GLY A 180 11.85 30.37 20.96
CA GLY A 180 12.88 29.63 20.23
C GLY A 180 12.65 28.12 20.20
N GLU A 181 11.42 27.66 20.39
CA GLU A 181 11.05 26.25 20.44
C GLU A 181 10.74 25.68 19.05
N LEU A 182 10.27 26.55 18.15
CA LEU A 182 9.98 26.25 16.75
C LEU A 182 10.21 27.50 15.90
N THR A 183 9.93 27.40 14.61
CA THR A 183 9.90 28.51 13.66
C THR A 183 8.56 28.50 12.94
N LEU A 184 7.76 29.55 13.16
CA LEU A 184 6.52 29.78 12.41
C LEU A 184 6.88 30.19 10.98
N HIS A 185 6.97 29.21 10.09
CA HIS A 185 7.52 29.39 8.75
C HIS A 185 6.45 29.78 7.73
N ALA A 186 5.29 29.13 7.75
CA ALA A 186 4.27 29.36 6.74
C ALA A 186 2.82 29.30 7.27
N LEU A 187 1.92 29.91 6.49
CA LEU A 187 0.46 29.74 6.64
C LEU A 187 -0.09 29.06 5.39
N TRP A 188 -1.02 28.14 5.55
CA TRP A 188 -1.59 27.44 4.41
C TRP A 188 -3.01 26.93 4.61
N SER A 189 -3.62 26.54 3.49
CA SER A 189 -4.88 25.81 3.48
C SER A 189 -4.98 24.96 2.21
N HIS A 190 -6.13 24.35 1.97
CA HIS A 190 -6.42 23.54 0.79
C HIS A 190 -7.85 23.82 0.31
N LEU A 191 -7.98 24.11 -0.99
CA LEU A 191 -9.27 24.34 -1.63
C LEU A 191 -10.03 23.03 -1.80
N ALA A 192 -11.36 23.14 -1.84
CA ALA A 192 -12.25 22.03 -2.14
C ALA A 192 -12.39 21.78 -3.65
N ASP A 193 -12.18 22.81 -4.50
CA ASP A 193 -12.40 22.73 -5.95
C ASP A 193 -13.83 22.27 -6.28
N ALA A 194 -14.79 22.76 -5.48
CA ALA A 194 -16.20 22.37 -5.58
C ALA A 194 -16.97 23.22 -6.59
N SER A 195 -16.71 24.52 -6.61
CA SER A 195 -17.27 25.49 -7.57
C SER A 195 -16.41 26.77 -7.57
N PRO A 196 -16.48 27.60 -8.63
CA PRO A 196 -15.83 28.91 -8.64
C PRO A 196 -16.23 29.79 -7.45
N GLU A 197 -17.51 29.77 -7.07
CA GLU A 197 -18.02 30.55 -5.94
C GLU A 197 -17.46 30.07 -4.59
N ASP A 198 -17.38 28.76 -4.40
CA ASP A 198 -16.81 28.17 -3.18
C ASP A 198 -15.30 28.42 -3.08
N ASP A 199 -14.58 28.34 -4.20
CA ASP A 199 -13.16 28.63 -4.27
C ASP A 199 -12.84 30.11 -3.99
N ASP A 200 -13.65 31.03 -4.52
CA ASP A 200 -13.55 32.47 -4.22
C ASP A 200 -13.83 32.74 -2.73
N ALA A 201 -14.83 32.06 -2.15
CA ALA A 201 -15.14 32.16 -0.73
C ALA A 201 -13.99 31.62 0.15
N ALA A 202 -13.41 30.48 -0.21
CA ALA A 202 -12.27 29.89 0.49
C ALA A 202 -11.01 30.76 0.37
N LEU A 203 -10.76 31.36 -0.80
CA LEU A 203 -9.68 32.32 -1.01
C LEU A 203 -9.84 33.57 -0.14
N ALA A 204 -11.07 34.11 -0.03
CA ALA A 204 -11.38 35.21 0.87
C ALA A 204 -11.13 34.82 2.35
N ARG A 205 -11.58 33.64 2.78
CA ARG A 205 -11.31 33.14 4.14
C ARG A 205 -9.82 32.94 4.41
N PHE A 206 -9.05 32.48 3.42
CA PHE A 206 -7.60 32.34 3.57
C PHE A 206 -6.91 33.69 3.75
N ARG A 207 -7.29 34.70 2.96
CA ARG A 207 -6.77 36.08 3.12
C ARG A 207 -7.10 36.65 4.49
N GLU A 208 -8.30 36.38 4.99
CA GLU A 208 -8.71 36.77 6.33
C GLU A 208 -7.90 36.05 7.43
N ALA A 209 -7.69 34.74 7.29
CA ALA A 209 -6.86 33.98 8.22
C ALA A 209 -5.41 34.50 8.26
N VAL A 210 -4.84 34.89 7.11
CA VAL A 210 -3.54 35.55 7.02
C VAL A 210 -3.55 36.90 7.75
N ARG A 211 -4.56 37.75 7.51
CA ARG A 211 -4.70 39.06 8.16
C ARG A 211 -4.75 38.91 9.68
N VAL A 212 -5.62 38.03 10.18
CA VAL A 212 -5.75 37.73 11.62
C VAL A 212 -4.42 37.24 12.20
N ALA A 213 -3.70 36.37 11.48
CA ALA A 213 -2.43 35.87 11.96
C ALA A 213 -1.37 36.98 12.08
N GLU A 214 -1.26 37.84 11.08
CA GLU A 214 -0.32 38.97 11.06
C GLU A 214 -0.62 40.01 12.16
N GLU A 215 -1.91 40.27 12.43
CA GLU A 215 -2.38 41.13 13.53
C GLU A 215 -2.04 40.56 14.91
N LEU A 216 -2.06 39.23 15.05
CA LEU A 216 -1.65 38.51 16.26
C LEU A 216 -0.13 38.37 16.41
N GLY A 217 0.65 38.94 15.47
CA GLY A 217 2.11 38.99 15.55
C GLY A 217 2.84 37.93 14.73
N ALA A 218 2.14 37.06 13.98
CA ALA A 218 2.80 36.12 13.07
C ALA A 218 3.54 36.86 11.96
N ARG A 219 4.69 36.31 11.55
CA ARG A 219 5.52 36.83 10.44
C ARG A 219 5.91 35.69 9.51
N PRO A 220 4.93 35.04 8.83
CA PRO A 220 5.21 33.89 7.98
C PRO A 220 6.09 34.29 6.79
N VAL A 221 7.05 33.43 6.48
CA VAL A 221 7.92 33.56 5.30
C VAL A 221 7.15 33.18 4.03
N GLU A 222 6.21 32.23 4.14
CA GLU A 222 5.49 31.69 2.98
C GLU A 222 3.99 31.55 3.24
N LYS A 223 3.20 31.76 2.19
CA LYS A 223 1.77 31.50 2.14
C LYS A 223 1.50 30.57 0.97
N HIS A 224 0.74 29.50 1.18
CA HIS A 224 0.39 28.59 0.08
C HIS A 224 -1.03 28.04 0.21
N LEU A 225 -1.82 28.15 -0.86
CA LEU A 225 -3.22 27.72 -0.89
C LEU A 225 -3.45 26.71 -2.03
N ALA A 226 -3.03 27.08 -3.24
CA ALA A 226 -3.24 26.28 -4.44
C ALA A 226 -2.58 24.89 -4.39
N ALA A 227 -3.38 23.89 -4.78
CA ALA A 227 -2.89 22.60 -5.27
C ALA A 227 -2.98 22.54 -6.81
N SER A 228 -2.92 21.36 -7.44
CA SER A 228 -2.86 21.23 -8.90
C SER A 228 -3.92 22.06 -9.65
N SER A 229 -5.20 21.90 -9.34
CA SER A 229 -6.29 22.55 -10.07
C SER A 229 -6.24 24.07 -9.98
N ALA A 230 -6.19 24.61 -8.76
CA ALA A 230 -6.10 26.04 -8.50
C ALA A 230 -4.75 26.65 -8.93
N GLY A 231 -3.67 25.87 -8.86
CA GLY A 231 -2.37 26.28 -9.36
C GLY A 231 -2.42 26.59 -10.86
N ILE A 232 -3.16 25.77 -11.59
CA ILE A 232 -3.38 25.93 -13.02
C ILE A 232 -4.40 27.05 -13.31
N ARG A 233 -5.60 27.01 -12.71
CA ARG A 233 -6.74 27.86 -13.10
C ARG A 233 -6.86 29.20 -12.35
N LEU A 234 -6.29 29.33 -11.15
CA LEU A 234 -6.56 30.43 -10.23
C LEU A 234 -5.26 31.15 -9.83
N PRO A 235 -4.73 32.09 -10.66
CA PRO A 235 -3.50 32.83 -10.35
C PRO A 235 -3.50 33.50 -8.97
N ALA A 236 -4.66 33.99 -8.51
CA ALA A 236 -4.82 34.64 -7.22
C ALA A 236 -4.65 33.71 -6.00
N ALA A 237 -4.71 32.38 -6.20
CA ALA A 237 -4.55 31.36 -5.16
C ALA A 237 -3.12 30.80 -5.08
N ARG A 238 -2.20 31.23 -5.96
CA ARG A 238 -0.83 30.70 -6.03
C ARG A 238 0.06 31.16 -4.87
N PHE A 239 -0.16 32.39 -4.38
CA PHE A 239 0.65 33.02 -3.33
C PHE A 239 2.16 32.80 -3.55
N ASP A 240 2.90 32.35 -2.53
CA ASP A 240 4.35 32.18 -2.60
C ASP A 240 4.76 30.81 -3.14
N MET A 241 3.85 29.83 -3.11
CA MET A 241 4.11 28.44 -3.49
C MET A 241 2.84 27.68 -3.88
N VAL A 242 2.95 26.88 -4.94
CA VAL A 242 1.91 25.96 -5.41
C VAL A 242 2.32 24.52 -5.14
N ARG A 243 1.36 23.71 -4.69
CA ARG A 243 1.56 22.28 -4.37
C ARG A 243 1.00 21.40 -5.48
N PHE A 244 1.83 20.98 -6.42
CA PHE A 244 1.39 20.10 -7.51
C PHE A 244 1.45 18.63 -7.08
N GLY A 245 0.33 17.93 -7.21
CA GLY A 245 0.22 16.48 -7.01
C GLY A 245 -0.06 15.80 -8.33
N ILE A 246 -1.30 15.36 -8.56
CA ILE A 246 -1.71 14.55 -9.71
C ILE A 246 -1.23 15.07 -11.08
N ALA A 247 -1.22 16.39 -11.30
CA ALA A 247 -0.79 16.99 -12.57
C ALA A 247 0.69 16.72 -12.90
N VAL A 248 1.56 16.51 -11.90
CA VAL A 248 2.97 16.13 -12.14
C VAL A 248 3.07 14.77 -12.83
N TYR A 249 2.10 13.89 -12.59
CA TYR A 249 2.02 12.55 -13.16
C TYR A 249 1.33 12.53 -14.54
N GLY A 250 0.98 13.71 -15.06
CA GLY A 250 0.38 13.89 -16.38
C GLY A 250 -1.12 13.59 -16.45
N ILE A 251 -1.77 13.47 -15.30
CA ILE A 251 -3.21 13.24 -15.19
C ILE A 251 -3.88 14.57 -14.85
N SER A 252 -4.96 14.88 -15.57
CA SER A 252 -5.69 16.13 -15.37
C SER A 252 -6.40 16.15 -14.01
N PRO A 253 -6.34 17.25 -13.26
CA PRO A 253 -7.21 17.46 -12.11
C PRO A 253 -8.61 17.97 -12.52
N PHE A 254 -8.98 17.87 -13.81
CA PHE A 254 -10.20 18.46 -14.36
C PHE A 254 -11.02 17.45 -15.16
N ASP A 255 -12.34 17.56 -15.07
CA ASP A 255 -13.27 16.74 -15.86
C ASP A 255 -13.44 17.26 -17.31
N ASP A 256 -13.11 18.54 -17.55
CA ASP A 256 -13.38 19.23 -18.82
C ASP A 256 -12.19 19.22 -19.80
N ARG A 257 -11.02 18.77 -19.34
CA ARG A 257 -9.75 18.80 -20.10
C ARG A 257 -8.87 17.62 -19.71
N SER A 258 -8.21 17.01 -20.69
CA SER A 258 -7.22 15.96 -20.47
C SER A 258 -5.87 16.52 -20.04
N GLY A 259 -5.00 15.66 -19.50
CA GLY A 259 -3.59 16.03 -19.24
C GLY A 259 -2.89 16.59 -20.48
N ARG A 260 -3.19 16.05 -21.67
CA ARG A 260 -2.64 16.51 -22.96
C ARG A 260 -3.08 17.93 -23.31
N ASP A 261 -4.34 18.31 -23.04
CA ASP A 261 -4.84 19.67 -23.25
C ASP A 261 -4.12 20.70 -22.38
N LEU A 262 -3.54 20.24 -21.27
CA LEU A 262 -2.71 21.03 -20.35
C LEU A 262 -1.21 21.02 -20.73
N GLY A 263 -0.85 20.34 -21.82
CA GLY A 263 0.55 20.16 -22.22
C GLY A 263 1.33 19.17 -21.34
N LEU A 264 0.63 18.33 -20.58
CA LEU A 264 1.21 17.33 -19.70
C LEU A 264 1.26 15.96 -20.38
N ILE A 265 2.17 15.11 -19.91
CA ILE A 265 2.44 13.77 -20.44
C ILE A 265 2.20 12.75 -19.32
N PRO A 266 1.23 11.83 -19.45
CA PRO A 266 1.05 10.75 -18.47
C PRO A 266 2.34 9.94 -18.31
N ALA A 267 2.79 9.75 -17.06
CA ALA A 267 4.10 9.15 -16.80
C ALA A 267 4.05 7.62 -16.66
N MET A 268 2.89 7.03 -16.36
CA MET A 268 2.74 5.58 -16.15
C MET A 268 2.16 4.88 -17.37
N THR A 269 2.79 3.76 -17.75
CA THR A 269 2.22 2.73 -18.62
C THR A 269 2.09 1.43 -17.83
N LEU A 270 0.86 0.94 -17.62
CA LEU A 270 0.59 -0.33 -16.98
C LEU A 270 0.40 -1.41 -18.05
N GLU A 271 1.26 -2.41 -18.04
CA GLU A 271 1.25 -3.47 -19.04
C GLU A 271 1.60 -4.83 -18.44
N ALA A 272 1.22 -5.88 -19.16
CA ALA A 272 1.57 -7.24 -18.82
C ALA A 272 1.69 -8.12 -20.07
N ASP A 273 2.57 -9.11 -20.00
CA ASP A 273 2.69 -10.12 -21.05
C ASP A 273 1.50 -11.09 -21.01
N VAL A 274 0.96 -11.44 -22.17
CA VAL A 274 -0.09 -12.44 -22.31
C VAL A 274 0.45 -13.79 -21.86
N VAL A 275 -0.22 -14.45 -20.92
CA VAL A 275 0.25 -15.70 -20.29
C VAL A 275 -0.47 -16.95 -20.80
N SER A 276 -1.57 -16.79 -21.53
CA SER A 276 -2.28 -17.91 -22.15
C SER A 276 -3.03 -17.42 -23.38
N VAL A 277 -2.92 -18.18 -24.46
CA VAL A 277 -3.68 -17.98 -25.69
C VAL A 277 -4.40 -19.28 -26.02
N LYS A 278 -5.71 -19.21 -26.26
CA LYS A 278 -6.50 -20.37 -26.66
C LYS A 278 -7.49 -20.04 -27.76
N ARG A 279 -7.54 -20.89 -28.79
CA ARG A 279 -8.60 -20.87 -29.78
C ARG A 279 -9.82 -21.61 -29.24
N VAL A 280 -11.00 -21.02 -29.36
CA VAL A 280 -12.27 -21.58 -28.88
C VAL A 280 -13.33 -21.51 -29.97
N GLU A 281 -14.32 -22.40 -29.89
CA GLU A 281 -15.47 -22.41 -30.79
C GLU A 281 -16.49 -21.32 -30.45
N ALA A 282 -17.50 -21.17 -31.30
CA ALA A 282 -18.64 -20.30 -31.05
C ALA A 282 -19.43 -20.74 -29.80
N GLY A 283 -19.93 -19.77 -29.03
CA GLY A 283 -20.75 -20.00 -27.83
C GLY A 283 -19.95 -20.25 -26.54
N GLN A 284 -18.61 -20.20 -26.60
CA GLN A 284 -17.74 -20.40 -25.45
C GLN A 284 -17.99 -19.30 -24.40
N GLY A 285 -18.35 -19.71 -23.18
CA GLY A 285 -18.46 -18.79 -22.05
C GLY A 285 -17.09 -18.38 -21.50
N VAL A 286 -16.94 -17.11 -21.12
CA VAL A 286 -15.67 -16.55 -20.64
C VAL A 286 -15.81 -15.96 -19.22
N SER A 287 -14.86 -16.33 -18.36
CA SER A 287 -14.75 -15.88 -16.95
C SER A 287 -15.97 -16.26 -16.07
N TYR A 288 -16.00 -15.75 -14.84
CA TYR A 288 -17.05 -16.02 -13.86
C TYR A 288 -18.42 -15.57 -14.36
N GLY A 289 -19.44 -16.39 -14.13
CA GLY A 289 -20.82 -16.13 -14.57
C GLY A 289 -21.07 -16.42 -16.05
N LEU A 290 -20.02 -16.51 -16.87
CA LEU A 290 -20.11 -16.68 -18.33
C LEU A 290 -20.98 -15.59 -18.99
N ASP A 291 -20.87 -14.36 -18.47
CA ASP A 291 -21.61 -13.19 -18.96
C ASP A 291 -21.22 -12.83 -20.40
N HIS A 292 -19.97 -13.15 -20.80
CA HIS A 292 -19.52 -13.07 -22.19
C HIS A 292 -19.57 -14.46 -22.85
N ARG A 293 -20.06 -14.49 -24.08
CA ARG A 293 -20.02 -15.67 -24.95
C ARG A 293 -19.51 -15.29 -26.33
N THR A 294 -18.57 -16.07 -26.86
CA THR A 294 -18.05 -15.88 -28.22
C THR A 294 -19.18 -16.03 -29.24
N THR A 295 -19.24 -15.15 -30.23
CA THR A 295 -20.26 -15.19 -31.30
C THR A 295 -19.86 -16.11 -32.46
N GLY A 296 -18.57 -16.37 -32.62
CA GLY A 296 -17.97 -17.28 -33.59
C GLY A 296 -16.69 -17.91 -33.02
N PRO A 297 -15.98 -18.75 -33.80
CA PRO A 297 -14.65 -19.18 -33.42
C PRO A 297 -13.75 -17.98 -33.15
N SER A 298 -13.06 -17.99 -32.02
CA SER A 298 -12.26 -16.83 -31.59
C SER A 298 -11.04 -17.23 -30.77
N THR A 299 -10.05 -16.35 -30.70
CA THR A 299 -8.89 -16.47 -29.83
C THR A 299 -9.12 -15.70 -28.54
N LEU A 300 -8.92 -16.36 -27.40
CA LEU A 300 -8.95 -15.74 -26.07
C LEU A 300 -7.51 -15.56 -25.56
N ALA A 301 -7.17 -14.34 -25.18
CA ALA A 301 -5.87 -13.98 -24.60
C ALA A 301 -6.04 -13.65 -23.10
N LEU A 302 -5.24 -14.27 -22.25
CA LEU A 302 -5.25 -14.07 -20.81
C LEU A 302 -4.17 -13.08 -20.41
N VAL A 303 -4.58 -11.94 -19.85
CA VAL A 303 -3.68 -10.91 -19.32
C VAL A 303 -3.63 -11.08 -17.81
N PRO A 304 -2.44 -11.25 -17.21
CA PRO A 304 -2.31 -11.48 -15.78
C PRO A 304 -2.42 -10.15 -15.03
N LEU A 305 -3.49 -9.37 -15.18
CA LEU A 305 -3.75 -8.20 -14.33
C LEU A 305 -5.21 -8.25 -13.88
N GLY A 306 -5.43 -8.21 -12.56
CA GLY A 306 -6.77 -8.26 -11.97
C GLY A 306 -6.98 -7.24 -10.86
N TYR A 307 -8.10 -7.35 -10.15
CA TYR A 307 -8.43 -6.37 -9.11
C TYR A 307 -7.51 -6.43 -7.88
N GLY A 308 -6.80 -7.54 -7.66
CA GLY A 308 -5.72 -7.65 -6.67
C GLY A 308 -4.44 -6.91 -7.06
N ASP A 309 -4.30 -6.57 -8.34
CA ASP A 309 -3.20 -5.75 -8.88
C ASP A 309 -3.61 -4.27 -9.00
N GLY A 310 -4.87 -3.94 -8.69
CA GLY A 310 -5.41 -2.57 -8.74
C GLY A 310 -6.41 -2.29 -9.86
N ILE A 311 -6.71 -3.27 -10.73
CA ILE A 311 -7.65 -3.06 -11.85
C ILE A 311 -9.09 -2.93 -11.33
N PRO A 312 -9.80 -1.82 -11.59
CA PRO A 312 -11.17 -1.64 -11.10
C PRO A 312 -12.12 -2.66 -11.73
N ARG A 313 -12.60 -3.63 -10.94
CA ARG A 313 -13.53 -4.66 -11.43
C ARG A 313 -14.81 -4.08 -12.04
N ILE A 314 -15.29 -2.96 -11.47
CA ILE A 314 -16.51 -2.28 -11.90
C ILE A 314 -16.41 -1.72 -13.33
N ALA A 315 -15.18 -1.40 -13.80
CA ALA A 315 -14.94 -0.90 -15.16
C ALA A 315 -15.07 -1.98 -16.24
N GLY A 316 -15.04 -3.27 -15.87
CA GLY A 316 -14.99 -4.41 -16.80
C GLY A 316 -15.96 -4.35 -17.98
N PRO A 317 -17.26 -4.00 -17.79
CA PRO A 317 -18.23 -3.91 -18.89
C PRO A 317 -17.92 -2.87 -19.97
N HIS A 318 -17.13 -1.85 -19.65
CA HIS A 318 -16.84 -0.72 -20.54
C HIS A 318 -15.37 -0.65 -20.94
N ALA A 319 -14.50 -1.26 -20.14
CA ALA A 319 -13.07 -1.19 -20.32
C ALA A 319 -12.57 -1.98 -21.52
N SER A 320 -11.49 -1.46 -22.09
CA SER A 320 -10.73 -2.12 -23.15
C SER A 320 -9.24 -2.12 -22.81
N VAL A 321 -8.48 -2.97 -23.49
CA VAL A 321 -7.03 -3.13 -23.34
C VAL A 321 -6.40 -3.13 -24.74
N LEU A 322 -5.24 -2.51 -24.90
CA LEU A 322 -4.51 -2.53 -26.18
C LEU A 322 -3.69 -3.81 -26.29
N LEU A 323 -3.85 -4.54 -27.39
CA LEU A 323 -3.05 -5.72 -27.73
C LEU A 323 -2.88 -5.80 -29.26
N GLY A 324 -1.66 -6.04 -29.74
CA GLY A 324 -1.39 -6.10 -31.19
C GLY A 324 -1.80 -4.85 -31.97
N GLY A 325 -1.66 -3.66 -31.35
CA GLY A 325 -2.00 -2.37 -31.96
C GLY A 325 -3.51 -2.08 -32.06
N ARG A 326 -4.37 -2.87 -31.41
CA ARG A 326 -5.83 -2.68 -31.41
C ARG A 326 -6.39 -2.78 -29.99
N ARG A 327 -7.41 -1.98 -29.68
CA ARG A 327 -8.14 -2.08 -28.41
C ARG A 327 -9.17 -3.22 -28.48
N PHE A 328 -9.19 -4.05 -27.45
CA PHE A 328 -10.16 -5.13 -27.27
C PHE A 328 -10.93 -4.92 -25.97
N PRO A 329 -12.27 -5.01 -25.97
CA PRO A 329 -13.06 -5.05 -24.74
C PRO A 329 -12.66 -6.25 -23.87
N ILE A 330 -12.83 -6.10 -22.54
CA ILE A 330 -12.65 -7.22 -21.63
C ILE A 330 -13.77 -8.25 -21.85
N ALA A 331 -13.39 -9.49 -22.07
CA ALA A 331 -14.30 -10.61 -22.26
C ALA A 331 -14.67 -11.24 -20.91
N GLY A 332 -15.86 -10.91 -20.41
CA GLY A 332 -16.38 -11.41 -19.14
C GLY A 332 -15.86 -10.62 -17.93
N ARG A 333 -15.87 -11.23 -16.74
CA ARG A 333 -15.52 -10.53 -15.49
C ARG A 333 -14.01 -10.45 -15.28
N ILE A 334 -13.55 -9.31 -14.75
CA ILE A 334 -12.20 -9.15 -14.19
C ILE A 334 -12.10 -10.01 -12.92
N ALA A 335 -11.11 -10.91 -12.88
CA ALA A 335 -10.80 -11.76 -11.73
C ALA A 335 -9.75 -11.10 -10.81
N MET A 336 -9.36 -11.78 -9.73
CA MET A 336 -8.42 -11.22 -8.75
C MET A 336 -7.06 -10.92 -9.38
N ASP A 337 -6.55 -11.82 -10.22
CA ASP A 337 -5.16 -11.75 -10.69
C ASP A 337 -5.05 -11.67 -12.23
N GLN A 338 -6.19 -11.59 -12.93
CA GLN A 338 -6.25 -11.68 -14.39
C GLN A 338 -7.55 -11.17 -15.01
N LEU A 339 -7.47 -10.85 -16.29
CA LEU A 339 -8.58 -10.54 -17.19
C LEU A 339 -8.39 -11.26 -18.54
N VAL A 340 -9.48 -11.41 -19.30
CA VAL A 340 -9.46 -12.10 -20.60
C VAL A 340 -9.86 -11.12 -21.70
N LEU A 341 -9.20 -11.20 -22.84
CA LEU A 341 -9.56 -10.51 -24.07
C LEU A 341 -10.04 -11.52 -25.11
N ASP A 342 -11.11 -11.18 -25.82
CA ASP A 342 -11.58 -11.91 -27.00
C ASP A 342 -11.07 -11.17 -28.25
N VAL A 343 -10.05 -11.72 -28.91
CA VAL A 343 -9.28 -11.03 -29.95
C VAL A 343 -9.62 -11.45 -31.38
N GLY A 344 -10.64 -12.30 -31.56
CA GLY A 344 -11.05 -12.78 -32.87
C GLY A 344 -9.96 -13.61 -33.54
N ASP A 345 -9.66 -13.28 -34.80
CA ASP A 345 -8.61 -13.92 -35.61
C ASP A 345 -7.26 -13.19 -35.53
N LEU A 346 -7.11 -12.22 -34.62
CA LEU A 346 -5.80 -11.59 -34.41
C LEU A 346 -4.79 -12.66 -33.98
N PRO A 347 -3.67 -12.84 -34.69
CA PRO A 347 -2.59 -13.70 -34.21
C PRO A 347 -2.00 -13.06 -32.95
N VAL A 348 -2.08 -13.79 -31.84
CA VAL A 348 -1.52 -13.41 -30.55
C VAL A 348 -0.75 -14.60 -30.01
N GLU A 349 0.42 -14.35 -29.45
CA GLU A 349 1.28 -15.35 -28.83
C GLU A 349 1.45 -15.08 -27.32
N VAL A 350 1.79 -16.13 -26.58
CA VAL A 350 2.22 -15.96 -25.18
C VAL A 350 3.49 -15.12 -25.18
N GLY A 351 3.54 -14.09 -24.34
CA GLY A 351 4.61 -13.09 -24.31
C GLY A 351 4.28 -11.78 -25.03
N ASP A 352 3.20 -11.72 -25.83
CA ASP A 352 2.76 -10.45 -26.42
C ASP A 352 2.35 -9.46 -25.31
N THR A 353 2.76 -8.20 -25.44
CA THR A 353 2.47 -7.17 -24.43
C THR A 353 1.05 -6.62 -24.61
N ALA A 354 0.24 -6.74 -23.55
CA ALA A 354 -1.04 -6.07 -23.41
C ALA A 354 -0.88 -4.80 -22.55
N VAL A 355 -1.30 -3.65 -23.09
CA VAL A 355 -1.24 -2.35 -22.39
C VAL A 355 -2.61 -2.01 -21.85
N VAL A 356 -2.73 -2.03 -20.52
CA VAL A 356 -3.98 -1.79 -19.80
C VAL A 356 -4.26 -0.29 -19.72
N LEU A 357 -3.26 0.51 -19.32
CA LEU A 357 -3.33 1.97 -19.43
C LEU A 357 -1.98 2.57 -19.79
N GLY A 358 -1.97 3.75 -20.38
CA GLY A 358 -0.76 4.49 -20.74
C GLY A 358 -1.02 5.94 -21.19
N PRO A 359 -0.03 6.59 -21.82
CA PRO A 359 -0.14 7.96 -22.36
C PRO A 359 -1.19 8.16 -23.47
N GLY A 360 -1.61 7.07 -24.12
CA GLY A 360 -2.63 7.07 -25.17
C GLY A 360 -2.10 7.48 -26.55
N ASP A 361 -0.79 7.63 -26.71
CA ASP A 361 -0.15 8.01 -27.97
C ASP A 361 -0.08 6.86 -28.99
N ARG A 362 -0.14 5.60 -28.53
CA ARG A 362 -0.27 4.40 -29.36
C ARG A 362 -1.72 3.92 -29.46
N GLY A 363 -2.67 4.69 -28.92
CA GLY A 363 -4.07 4.33 -28.88
C GLY A 363 -4.42 3.32 -27.78
N GLU A 364 -3.62 3.18 -26.74
CA GLU A 364 -3.98 2.51 -25.49
C GLU A 364 -4.92 3.36 -24.64
N PRO A 365 -5.72 2.75 -23.73
CA PRO A 365 -6.55 3.50 -22.78
C PRO A 365 -5.71 4.40 -21.87
N THR A 366 -6.24 5.55 -21.47
CA THR A 366 -5.61 6.41 -20.46
C THR A 366 -6.13 6.11 -19.05
N ALA A 367 -5.44 6.61 -18.01
CA ALA A 367 -5.94 6.55 -16.64
C ALA A 367 -7.29 7.31 -16.48
N GLU A 368 -7.52 8.38 -17.23
CA GLU A 368 -8.76 9.14 -17.24
C GLU A 368 -9.91 8.34 -17.88
N GLU A 369 -9.64 7.56 -18.93
CA GLU A 369 -10.64 6.64 -19.52
C GLU A 369 -11.03 5.52 -18.52
N TRP A 370 -10.04 4.93 -17.84
CA TRP A 370 -10.30 3.95 -16.78
C TRP A 370 -11.08 4.53 -15.62
N ALA A 371 -10.79 5.78 -15.24
CA ALA A 371 -11.53 6.49 -14.20
C ALA A 371 -13.00 6.71 -14.62
N GLY A 372 -13.24 7.12 -15.86
CA GLY A 372 -14.58 7.26 -16.41
C GLY A 372 -15.37 5.94 -16.44
N TRP A 373 -14.73 4.83 -16.82
CA TRP A 373 -15.37 3.50 -16.77
C TRP A 373 -15.64 2.99 -15.36
N ALA A 374 -14.86 3.45 -14.38
CA ALA A 374 -14.97 3.04 -12.98
C ALA A 374 -15.79 4.01 -12.11
N GLU A 375 -16.32 5.10 -12.69
CA GLU A 375 -17.02 6.18 -11.97
C GLU A 375 -16.17 6.78 -10.83
N THR A 376 -14.91 7.07 -11.14
CA THR A 376 -13.92 7.62 -10.20
C THR A 376 -13.01 8.65 -10.88
N ILE A 377 -11.88 8.98 -10.25
CA ILE A 377 -10.85 9.91 -10.74
C ILE A 377 -9.54 9.19 -11.10
N GLY A 378 -8.76 9.78 -12.01
CA GLY A 378 -7.49 9.22 -12.47
C GLY A 378 -6.48 8.96 -11.34
N ASP A 379 -6.49 9.79 -10.29
CA ASP A 379 -5.68 9.62 -9.08
C ASP A 379 -5.89 8.25 -8.44
N GLU A 380 -7.14 7.81 -8.33
CA GLU A 380 -7.48 6.54 -7.69
C GLU A 380 -6.98 5.37 -8.54
N VAL A 381 -7.09 5.47 -9.87
CA VAL A 381 -6.65 4.43 -10.80
C VAL A 381 -5.16 4.16 -10.65
N VAL A 382 -4.31 5.18 -10.70
CA VAL A 382 -2.85 5.00 -10.61
C VAL A 382 -2.37 4.67 -9.20
N THR A 383 -3.01 5.24 -8.18
CA THR A 383 -2.63 4.99 -6.78
C THR A 383 -2.98 3.56 -6.35
N ARG A 384 -4.00 2.94 -6.95
CA ARG A 384 -4.41 1.57 -6.64
C ARG A 384 -3.54 0.48 -7.25
N VAL A 385 -2.60 0.82 -8.14
CA VAL A 385 -1.68 -0.17 -8.71
C VAL A 385 -0.91 -0.83 -7.56
N GLY A 386 -1.18 -2.11 -7.31
CA GLY A 386 -0.75 -2.79 -6.09
C GLY A 386 0.74 -3.14 -6.08
N PRO A 387 1.30 -3.56 -4.94
CA PRO A 387 2.74 -3.89 -4.81
C PRO A 387 3.16 -5.14 -5.60
N ARG A 388 2.21 -5.93 -6.10
CA ARG A 388 2.49 -7.08 -6.99
C ARG A 388 2.95 -6.67 -8.39
N VAL A 389 2.67 -5.41 -8.77
CA VAL A 389 3.08 -4.84 -10.05
C VAL A 389 4.45 -4.18 -9.87
N VAL A 390 5.45 -4.68 -10.61
CA VAL A 390 6.82 -4.16 -10.54
C VAL A 390 6.88 -2.79 -11.20
N ARG A 391 7.46 -1.79 -10.51
CA ARG A 391 7.74 -0.49 -11.12
C ARG A 391 9.05 -0.57 -11.88
N VAL A 392 9.04 -0.08 -13.11
CA VAL A 392 10.23 0.02 -13.97
C VAL A 392 10.39 1.48 -14.34
N HIS A 393 11.41 2.15 -13.78
CA HIS A 393 11.69 3.55 -14.07
C HIS A 393 12.56 3.68 -15.31
N LEU A 394 12.08 4.43 -16.31
CA LEU A 394 12.86 4.82 -17.47
C LEU A 394 13.54 6.16 -17.21
N HIS A 395 14.68 6.38 -17.87
CA HIS A 395 15.42 7.65 -17.84
C HIS A 395 15.85 8.07 -16.42
N GLU A 396 16.26 7.10 -15.61
CA GLU A 396 16.92 7.37 -14.32
C GLU A 396 18.33 7.93 -14.56
N SER A 397 18.68 9.01 -13.86
CA SER A 397 19.97 9.70 -13.99
C SER A 397 21.12 8.74 -13.62
N ALA A 398 22.14 8.62 -14.48
CA ALA A 398 23.27 7.69 -14.27
C ALA A 398 24.09 7.99 -13.00
N ASP A 399 24.07 9.23 -12.49
CA ASP A 399 24.72 9.62 -11.24
C ASP A 399 24.05 9.04 -9.99
N ALA A 400 22.88 8.39 -10.14
CA ALA A 400 22.16 7.67 -9.08
C ALA A 400 22.37 6.15 -9.12
N ALA A 401 23.01 5.61 -10.17
CA ALA A 401 23.19 4.18 -10.38
C ALA A 401 24.47 3.61 -9.72
N SER A 402 25.14 4.36 -8.83
CA SER A 402 26.18 3.78 -7.99
C SER A 402 25.53 3.01 -6.84
N ASP A 403 25.12 1.79 -7.12
CA ASP A 403 24.96 0.76 -6.10
C ASP A 403 26.26 0.69 -5.28
N PRO A 404 26.24 0.79 -3.95
CA PRO A 404 27.35 0.27 -3.18
C PRO A 404 27.34 -1.24 -3.41
N ALA A 405 28.33 -1.73 -4.16
CA ALA A 405 28.56 -3.15 -4.36
C ALA A 405 28.41 -3.90 -3.03
N VAL A 406 27.45 -4.82 -2.96
CA VAL A 406 27.36 -5.81 -1.89
C VAL A 406 28.55 -6.73 -2.09
N ASP A 407 29.68 -6.36 -1.50
CA ASP A 407 30.85 -7.23 -1.43
C ASP A 407 30.55 -8.34 -0.42
N SER A 408 30.60 -9.56 -0.94
CA SER A 408 30.40 -10.77 -0.17
C SER A 408 31.71 -11.14 0.51
N ALA A 409 31.89 -10.74 1.77
CA ALA A 409 32.96 -11.32 2.59
C ALA A 409 32.65 -11.27 4.10
N SER A 410 32.43 -12.47 4.62
CA SER A 410 32.78 -12.97 5.96
C SER A 410 32.30 -12.21 7.19
N ASP A 411 31.35 -12.85 7.86
CA ASP A 411 31.03 -12.78 9.28
C ASP A 411 32.28 -12.66 10.17
N PRO A 412 32.30 -11.68 11.09
CA PRO A 412 32.85 -11.90 12.41
C PRO A 412 31.72 -11.76 13.43
N ALA A 413 31.51 -12.85 14.17
CA ALA A 413 30.71 -12.86 15.38
C ALA A 413 31.09 -11.69 16.29
N VAL A 414 30.10 -10.85 16.63
CA VAL A 414 30.17 -9.94 17.77
C VAL A 414 28.83 -9.96 18.48
N ASP A 415 28.89 -10.35 19.76
CA ASP A 415 27.84 -10.23 20.75
C ASP A 415 27.12 -8.87 20.65
N ALA A 416 25.82 -8.92 20.36
CA ALA A 416 24.92 -7.79 20.57
C ALA A 416 24.02 -8.10 21.77
N ALA A 417 24.44 -7.61 22.94
CA ALA A 417 23.50 -7.29 24.00
C ALA A 417 22.63 -6.13 23.52
N ALA A 418 21.47 -6.45 22.94
CA ALA A 418 20.40 -5.51 22.67
C ALA A 418 19.51 -5.45 23.90
N ASP A 419 19.50 -4.29 24.56
CA ASP A 419 18.49 -3.95 25.55
C ASP A 419 17.21 -3.56 24.80
N ALA A 420 16.50 -4.58 24.33
CA ALA A 420 15.12 -4.47 23.91
C ALA A 420 14.29 -4.32 25.19
N ALA A 421 13.45 -3.29 25.26
CA ALA A 421 12.39 -3.26 26.25
C ALA A 421 11.51 -4.51 26.03
N ALA A 422 11.72 -5.53 26.87
CA ALA A 422 11.01 -6.78 26.80
C ALA A 422 9.51 -6.52 26.99
N VAL A 423 8.73 -6.67 25.92
CA VAL A 423 7.29 -6.89 26.04
C VAL A 423 7.14 -8.21 26.80
N ALA A 424 6.72 -8.14 28.06
CA ALA A 424 6.59 -9.32 28.90
C ALA A 424 5.49 -10.24 28.31
N ALA A 425 5.81 -11.53 28.12
CA ALA A 425 4.92 -12.53 27.52
C ALA A 425 3.58 -12.66 28.29
N PRO A 426 2.47 -12.94 27.59
CA PRO A 426 1.14 -13.13 28.21
C PRO A 426 1.13 -14.32 29.19
N THR A 427 0.23 -14.26 30.18
CA THR A 427 0.09 -15.34 31.16
C THR A 427 -0.68 -16.51 30.55
N VAL A 428 -0.12 -17.71 30.60
CA VAL A 428 -0.77 -18.94 30.12
C VAL A 428 -1.68 -19.49 31.22
N LEU A 429 -2.99 -19.50 30.98
CA LEU A 429 -4.01 -20.02 31.89
C LEU A 429 -4.24 -21.53 31.69
N SER A 430 -4.12 -22.01 30.46
CA SER A 430 -4.13 -23.43 30.10
C SER A 430 -3.30 -23.68 28.83
N ASP A 431 -2.78 -24.90 28.68
CA ASP A 431 -1.98 -25.33 27.52
C ASP A 431 -2.15 -26.84 27.30
N GLU A 432 -2.83 -27.20 26.22
CA GLU A 432 -3.10 -28.58 25.84
C GLU A 432 -2.64 -28.85 24.41
N ARG A 433 -2.31 -30.11 24.11
CA ARG A 433 -2.02 -30.58 22.76
C ARG A 433 -3.00 -31.67 22.37
N VAL A 434 -3.73 -31.42 21.30
CA VAL A 434 -4.74 -32.34 20.76
C VAL A 434 -4.23 -32.92 19.44
N PRO A 435 -4.08 -34.25 19.32
CA PRO A 435 -3.83 -34.89 18.04
C PRO A 435 -5.10 -34.87 17.18
N VAL A 436 -4.98 -34.45 15.93
CA VAL A 436 -6.09 -34.31 14.99
C VAL A 436 -5.71 -35.03 13.69
N PRO A 437 -5.97 -36.35 13.60
CA PRO A 437 -5.49 -37.17 12.49
C PRO A 437 -6.17 -36.85 11.16
N THR A 438 -7.48 -36.55 11.17
CA THR A 438 -8.28 -36.38 9.95
C THR A 438 -8.86 -34.96 9.82
N THR A 439 -9.48 -34.68 8.68
CA THR A 439 -10.26 -33.45 8.47
C THR A 439 -11.54 -33.45 9.30
N ASP A 440 -12.19 -34.60 9.43
CA ASP A 440 -13.40 -34.79 10.25
C ASP A 440 -13.11 -34.56 11.74
N ASP A 441 -11.94 -35.02 12.23
CA ASP A 441 -11.49 -34.77 13.61
C ASP A 441 -11.26 -33.27 13.87
N MET A 442 -10.82 -32.52 12.84
CA MET A 442 -10.64 -31.07 12.95
C MET A 442 -11.97 -30.34 13.06
N GLU A 443 -12.99 -30.79 12.31
CA GLU A 443 -14.34 -30.24 12.43
C GLU A 443 -15.00 -30.66 13.76
N GLU A 444 -14.78 -31.89 14.23
CA GLU A 444 -15.24 -32.33 15.55
C GLU A 444 -14.58 -31.53 16.68
N LEU A 445 -13.28 -31.26 16.57
CA LEU A 445 -12.58 -30.38 17.51
C LEU A 445 -13.19 -28.97 17.50
N GLY A 446 -13.49 -28.41 16.34
CA GLY A 446 -14.21 -27.14 16.23
C GLY A 446 -15.60 -27.18 16.90
N ARG A 447 -16.38 -28.24 16.67
CA ARG A 447 -17.71 -28.42 17.28
C ARG A 447 -17.63 -28.58 18.80
N ALA A 448 -16.61 -29.26 19.32
CA ALA A 448 -16.39 -29.40 20.75
C ALA A 448 -16.02 -28.05 21.36
N PHE A 449 -15.12 -27.30 20.72
CA PHE A 449 -14.66 -25.99 21.18
C PHE A 449 -15.78 -24.95 21.22
N ALA A 450 -16.74 -25.01 20.28
CA ALA A 450 -17.91 -24.14 20.27
C ALA A 450 -18.73 -24.18 21.57
N ARG A 451 -18.72 -25.31 22.31
CA ARG A 451 -19.44 -25.47 23.57
C ARG A 451 -18.78 -24.73 24.73
N GLU A 452 -17.52 -24.35 24.58
CA GLU A 452 -16.72 -23.65 25.58
C GLU A 452 -16.71 -22.13 25.36
N LEU A 453 -17.23 -21.65 24.22
CA LEU A 453 -17.22 -20.23 23.84
C LEU A 453 -18.58 -19.56 24.08
N GLY A 454 -18.52 -18.29 24.45
CA GLY A 454 -19.64 -17.36 24.57
C GLY A 454 -19.37 -16.01 23.92
N ALA A 455 -20.37 -15.13 23.96
CA ALA A 455 -20.23 -13.76 23.46
C ALA A 455 -19.07 -13.03 24.17
N GLY A 456 -18.21 -12.37 23.40
CA GLY A 456 -16.99 -11.73 23.90
C GLY A 456 -15.72 -12.56 23.75
N ASP A 457 -15.83 -13.85 23.42
CA ASP A 457 -14.64 -14.69 23.27
C ASP A 457 -13.93 -14.49 21.91
N LEU A 458 -12.60 -14.42 21.99
CA LEU A 458 -11.68 -14.30 20.86
C LEU A 458 -10.86 -15.59 20.69
N VAL A 459 -10.82 -16.11 19.47
CA VAL A 459 -10.01 -17.27 19.07
C VAL A 459 -9.04 -16.88 17.97
N VAL A 460 -7.76 -17.09 18.21
CA VAL A 460 -6.67 -16.80 17.27
C VAL A 460 -6.13 -18.12 16.71
N LEU A 461 -6.20 -18.27 15.38
CA LEU A 461 -5.78 -19.48 14.67
C LEU A 461 -4.47 -19.23 13.90
N SER A 462 -3.44 -20.01 14.20
CA SER A 462 -2.11 -19.87 13.61
C SER A 462 -1.62 -21.21 13.05
N GLY A 463 -0.92 -21.17 11.91
CA GLY A 463 -0.37 -22.37 11.27
C GLY A 463 -0.15 -22.17 9.77
N PRO A 464 0.62 -23.04 9.09
CA PRO A 464 0.94 -22.90 7.67
C PRO A 464 -0.31 -22.94 6.77
N LEU A 465 -0.13 -22.61 5.48
CA LEU A 465 -1.20 -22.75 4.48
C LEU A 465 -1.66 -24.22 4.42
N GLY A 466 -2.97 -24.45 4.35
CA GLY A 466 -3.52 -25.81 4.36
C GLY A 466 -3.38 -26.55 5.69
N ALA A 467 -3.09 -25.86 6.81
CA ALA A 467 -3.04 -26.48 8.14
C ALA A 467 -4.42 -26.94 8.67
N GLY A 468 -5.52 -26.42 8.11
CA GLY A 468 -6.88 -26.76 8.56
C GLY A 468 -7.57 -25.67 9.40
N LYS A 469 -7.08 -24.42 9.37
CA LYS A 469 -7.67 -23.27 10.09
C LYS A 469 -9.15 -23.07 9.75
N THR A 470 -9.47 -22.92 8.46
CA THR A 470 -10.85 -22.78 8.00
C THR A 470 -11.69 -24.03 8.26
N THR A 471 -11.09 -25.23 8.22
CA THR A 471 -11.76 -26.49 8.57
C THR A 471 -12.20 -26.49 10.04
N PHE A 472 -11.32 -26.06 10.95
CA PHE A 472 -11.67 -25.87 12.36
C PHE A 472 -12.79 -24.84 12.52
N THR A 473 -12.71 -23.69 11.83
CA THR A 473 -13.74 -22.64 11.90
C THR A 473 -15.10 -23.10 11.37
N ARG A 474 -15.14 -24.02 10.38
CA ARG A 474 -16.38 -24.67 9.94
C ARG A 474 -17.03 -25.48 11.05
N GLY A 475 -16.26 -26.37 11.68
CA GLY A 475 -16.72 -27.13 12.83
C GLY A 475 -17.22 -26.22 13.96
N LEU A 476 -16.52 -25.10 14.21
CA LEU A 476 -16.93 -24.11 15.19
C LEU A 476 -18.28 -23.46 14.83
N GLY A 477 -18.46 -23.03 13.58
CA GLY A 477 -19.73 -22.46 13.11
C GLY A 477 -20.90 -23.44 13.22
N ASP A 478 -20.68 -24.70 12.88
CA ASP A 478 -21.68 -25.76 13.06
C ASP A 478 -22.06 -25.94 14.53
N GLY A 479 -21.06 -25.96 15.43
CA GLY A 479 -21.28 -26.10 16.87
C GLY A 479 -22.01 -24.92 17.50
N LEU A 480 -21.79 -23.69 17.01
CA LEU A 480 -22.48 -22.47 17.41
C LEU A 480 -23.89 -22.34 16.77
N GLY A 481 -24.21 -23.18 15.79
CA GLY A 481 -25.47 -23.11 15.05
C GLY A 481 -25.63 -21.79 14.30
N VAL A 482 -24.65 -21.43 13.46
CA VAL A 482 -24.71 -20.22 12.63
C VAL A 482 -25.27 -20.46 11.23
N ARG A 483 -25.75 -19.41 10.59
CA ARG A 483 -26.42 -19.47 9.30
C ARG A 483 -25.43 -19.63 8.14
N GLY A 484 -25.66 -20.67 7.34
CA GLY A 484 -24.99 -20.88 6.06
C GLY A 484 -23.57 -21.43 6.20
N PRO A 485 -22.93 -21.82 5.09
CA PRO A 485 -21.61 -22.44 5.13
C PRO A 485 -20.53 -21.45 5.57
N VAL A 486 -19.68 -21.88 6.50
CA VAL A 486 -18.46 -21.15 6.86
C VAL A 486 -17.39 -21.44 5.81
N THR A 487 -16.94 -20.38 5.16
CA THR A 487 -15.88 -20.43 4.15
C THR A 487 -14.88 -19.38 4.53
N SER A 488 -13.59 -19.64 4.27
CA SER A 488 -12.55 -18.65 4.50
C SER A 488 -12.99 -17.34 3.85
N PRO A 489 -13.02 -16.22 4.60
CA PRO A 489 -13.39 -14.92 4.06
C PRO A 489 -12.22 -14.37 3.23
N THR A 490 -11.75 -15.14 2.24
CA THR A 490 -10.58 -14.82 1.42
C THR A 490 -10.77 -13.55 0.57
N PHE A 491 -11.98 -12.99 0.51
CA PHE A 491 -12.30 -11.80 -0.28
C PHE A 491 -12.83 -10.62 0.56
N VAL A 492 -13.08 -10.81 1.85
CA VAL A 492 -13.57 -9.79 2.79
C VAL A 492 -12.80 -9.92 4.10
N LEU A 493 -12.38 -8.84 4.74
CA LEU A 493 -11.53 -8.96 5.95
C LEU A 493 -12.24 -9.70 7.10
N ALA A 494 -13.55 -9.52 7.22
CA ALA A 494 -14.41 -10.21 8.17
C ALA A 494 -15.75 -10.61 7.54
N ARG A 495 -16.32 -11.73 7.99
CA ARG A 495 -17.66 -12.18 7.64
C ARG A 495 -18.43 -12.55 8.90
N THR A 496 -19.60 -11.94 9.07
CA THR A 496 -20.51 -12.28 10.16
C THR A 496 -21.47 -13.38 9.72
N HIS A 497 -21.54 -14.45 10.50
CA HIS A 497 -22.46 -15.57 10.38
C HIS A 497 -23.48 -15.49 11.53
N PRO A 498 -24.71 -15.02 11.26
CA PRO A 498 -25.74 -14.87 12.30
C PRO A 498 -26.14 -16.23 12.91
N SER A 499 -26.39 -16.29 14.21
CA SER A 499 -26.92 -17.49 14.85
C SER A 499 -28.35 -17.82 14.36
N ILE A 500 -28.68 -19.11 14.33
CA ILE A 500 -30.03 -19.63 14.09
C ILE A 500 -30.63 -20.33 15.32
N VAL A 501 -29.92 -20.33 16.46
CA VAL A 501 -30.31 -21.03 17.71
C VAL A 501 -30.37 -20.10 18.94
N ASP A 502 -30.54 -18.79 18.72
CA ASP A 502 -30.55 -17.76 19.77
C ASP A 502 -29.23 -17.70 20.60
N GLY A 503 -28.11 -17.97 19.93
CA GLY A 503 -26.74 -17.84 20.46
C GLY A 503 -25.95 -16.68 19.85
N PRO A 504 -24.68 -16.48 20.24
CA PRO A 504 -23.86 -15.41 19.64
C PRO A 504 -23.61 -15.67 18.14
N PRO A 505 -23.60 -14.63 17.29
CA PRO A 505 -23.10 -14.76 15.92
C PRO A 505 -21.60 -15.07 15.93
N LEU A 506 -21.15 -15.76 14.88
CA LEU A 506 -19.73 -15.98 14.61
C LEU A 506 -19.22 -14.89 13.68
N VAL A 507 -18.17 -14.19 14.06
CA VAL A 507 -17.43 -13.28 13.17
C VAL A 507 -16.14 -13.97 12.78
N HIS A 508 -16.01 -14.34 11.52
CA HIS A 508 -14.82 -14.99 10.97
C HIS A 508 -13.97 -13.96 10.24
N VAL A 509 -12.74 -13.76 10.70
CA VAL A 509 -11.78 -12.78 10.20
C VAL A 509 -10.57 -13.50 9.58
N ASP A 510 -10.11 -13.00 8.45
CA ASP A 510 -8.85 -13.39 7.83
C ASP A 510 -7.81 -12.26 7.97
N ALA A 511 -6.97 -12.35 9.00
CA ALA A 511 -5.95 -11.35 9.32
C ALA A 511 -4.64 -11.51 8.53
N TYR A 512 -4.63 -12.35 7.49
CA TYR A 512 -3.45 -12.49 6.63
C TYR A 512 -3.01 -11.15 6.04
N ARG A 513 -3.99 -10.30 5.71
CA ARG A 513 -3.81 -8.96 5.11
C ARG A 513 -3.74 -7.81 6.10
N LEU A 514 -4.01 -8.05 7.38
CA LEU A 514 -3.94 -6.99 8.39
C LEU A 514 -2.49 -6.73 8.79
N VAL A 515 -2.15 -5.45 8.95
CA VAL A 515 -0.80 -5.00 9.34
C VAL A 515 -0.65 -5.01 10.87
N ASP A 516 -1.68 -4.60 11.60
CA ASP A 516 -1.71 -4.60 13.07
C ASP A 516 -3.13 -4.75 13.65
N ALA A 517 -3.25 -4.69 14.97
CA ALA A 517 -4.51 -4.87 15.72
C ALA A 517 -5.53 -3.75 15.49
N ARG A 518 -5.08 -2.54 15.13
CA ARG A 518 -5.94 -1.36 14.95
C ARG A 518 -6.81 -1.51 13.71
N GLU A 519 -6.29 -2.16 12.68
CA GLU A 519 -7.08 -2.47 11.48
C GLU A 519 -8.20 -3.50 11.75
N LEU A 520 -8.12 -4.26 12.85
CA LEU A 520 -9.22 -5.12 13.29
C LEU A 520 -10.32 -4.33 14.01
N ASP A 521 -9.94 -3.34 14.83
CA ASP A 521 -10.87 -2.44 15.51
C ASP A 521 -11.66 -1.58 14.50
N ASP A 522 -11.05 -1.22 13.37
CA ASP A 522 -11.67 -0.48 12.27
C ASP A 522 -12.73 -1.29 11.50
N LEU A 523 -12.87 -2.61 11.75
CA LEU A 523 -13.88 -3.45 11.10
C LEU A 523 -15.28 -3.35 11.75
N ASP A 524 -15.46 -2.48 12.75
CA ASP A 524 -16.73 -2.24 13.48
C ASP A 524 -17.37 -3.55 13.99
N ILE A 525 -16.52 -4.46 14.49
CA ILE A 525 -16.94 -5.77 15.00
C ILE A 525 -17.55 -5.58 16.39
N ASP A 526 -18.80 -6.02 16.57
CA ASP A 526 -19.44 -6.09 17.90
C ASP A 526 -18.87 -7.28 18.70
N PHE A 527 -17.64 -7.11 19.21
CA PHE A 527 -16.91 -8.12 19.98
C PHE A 527 -17.72 -8.60 21.19
N ALA A 528 -18.36 -7.67 21.92
CA ALA A 528 -19.08 -7.98 23.14
C ALA A 528 -20.27 -8.92 22.94
N ARG A 529 -20.84 -8.98 21.73
CA ARG A 529 -21.98 -9.85 21.41
C ARG A 529 -21.64 -11.05 20.55
N SER A 530 -20.41 -11.14 20.05
CA SER A 530 -20.02 -12.15 19.04
C SER A 530 -18.97 -13.11 19.60
N VAL A 531 -18.88 -14.29 18.98
CA VAL A 531 -17.64 -15.09 19.04
C VAL A 531 -16.80 -14.69 17.84
N VAL A 532 -15.55 -14.28 18.08
CA VAL A 532 -14.66 -13.80 17.00
C VAL A 532 -13.54 -14.81 16.77
N VAL A 533 -13.39 -15.26 15.53
CA VAL A 533 -12.29 -16.13 15.10
C VAL A 533 -11.41 -15.37 14.12
N VAL A 534 -10.13 -15.27 14.44
CA VAL A 534 -9.15 -14.61 13.58
C VAL A 534 -8.14 -15.64 13.07
N GLU A 535 -8.19 -15.91 11.77
CA GLU A 535 -7.13 -16.65 11.09
C GLU A 535 -5.92 -15.75 10.87
N TRP A 536 -4.71 -16.30 11.07
CA TRP A 536 -3.43 -15.59 10.87
C TRP A 536 -3.18 -14.42 11.85
N GLY A 537 -3.75 -14.48 13.05
CA GLY A 537 -3.63 -13.41 14.05
C GLY A 537 -2.37 -13.43 14.93
N ASP A 538 -1.37 -14.28 14.63
CA ASP A 538 -0.15 -14.40 15.44
C ASP A 538 0.62 -13.07 15.51
N GLY A 539 0.79 -12.51 16.70
CA GLY A 539 1.46 -11.22 16.91
C GLY A 539 0.75 -10.00 16.33
N LYS A 540 -0.48 -10.14 15.83
CA LYS A 540 -1.23 -9.06 15.16
C LYS A 540 -2.40 -8.50 15.97
N LEU A 541 -2.64 -9.01 17.19
CA LEU A 541 -3.87 -8.74 17.96
C LEU A 541 -3.60 -8.24 19.38
N ASP A 542 -2.43 -7.65 19.61
CA ASP A 542 -2.03 -7.17 20.93
C ASP A 542 -2.98 -6.06 21.42
N GLY A 543 -3.71 -6.34 22.51
CA GLY A 543 -4.62 -5.39 23.15
C GLY A 543 -6.08 -5.44 22.72
N VAL A 544 -6.48 -6.40 21.86
CA VAL A 544 -7.89 -6.56 21.40
C VAL A 544 -8.79 -7.19 22.49
N ALA A 545 -8.24 -8.10 23.32
CA ALA A 545 -8.97 -8.74 24.41
C ALA A 545 -8.07 -8.99 25.62
N ASP A 546 -8.65 -8.92 26.83
CA ASP A 546 -7.96 -9.22 28.09
C ASP A 546 -7.65 -10.72 28.22
N GLU A 547 -8.48 -11.58 27.64
CA GLU A 547 -8.28 -13.02 27.53
C GLU A 547 -8.63 -13.50 26.13
N TRP A 548 -7.86 -14.47 25.62
CA TRP A 548 -8.17 -15.10 24.33
C TRP A 548 -7.66 -16.53 24.26
N TRP A 549 -8.16 -17.26 23.28
CA TRP A 549 -7.70 -18.59 22.92
C TRP A 549 -6.70 -18.50 21.78
N ASP A 550 -5.53 -19.11 21.93
CA ASP A 550 -4.49 -19.23 20.91
C ASP A 550 -4.35 -20.69 20.49
N LEU A 551 -4.71 -20.98 19.25
CA LEU A 551 -4.68 -22.31 18.67
C LEU A 551 -3.64 -22.35 17.56
N ARG A 552 -2.54 -23.06 17.82
CA ARG A 552 -1.47 -23.27 16.83
C ARG A 552 -1.57 -24.66 16.23
N ILE A 553 -1.88 -24.73 14.94
CA ILE A 553 -2.01 -25.95 14.16
C ILE A 553 -0.68 -26.27 13.49
N SER A 554 -0.12 -27.43 13.82
CA SER A 554 1.15 -27.93 13.27
C SER A 554 0.93 -29.15 12.39
N ARG A 555 1.70 -29.23 11.30
CA ARG A 555 1.80 -30.40 10.41
C ARG A 555 3.26 -30.89 10.38
N PRO A 556 3.52 -32.21 10.44
CA PRO A 556 4.85 -32.75 10.28
C PRO A 556 5.24 -32.72 8.79
N THR A 557 6.19 -31.85 8.44
CA THR A 557 6.81 -31.62 7.10
C THR A 557 6.02 -30.78 6.08
N GLY A 558 6.73 -29.80 5.49
CA GLY A 558 6.24 -28.91 4.43
C GLY A 558 6.61 -29.43 3.04
N ALA A 559 5.98 -28.86 2.01
CA ALA A 559 6.30 -29.11 0.61
C ALA A 559 7.81 -29.03 0.35
N GLY A 560 8.41 -30.17 0.00
CA GLY A 560 9.81 -30.29 -0.43
C GLY A 560 9.88 -31.28 -1.60
N ASP A 561 10.42 -30.79 -2.71
CA ASP A 561 10.95 -31.49 -3.89
C ASP A 561 10.18 -32.72 -4.41
N ALA A 562 9.28 -32.48 -5.37
CA ALA A 562 8.87 -33.51 -6.31
C ALA A 562 9.87 -33.54 -7.49
N ASP A 563 10.58 -34.66 -7.60
CA ASP A 563 11.47 -35.06 -8.69
C ASP A 563 10.72 -35.07 -10.04
N PRO A 564 11.18 -34.38 -11.10
CA PRO A 564 10.45 -34.29 -12.37
C PRO A 564 10.46 -35.58 -13.21
N ASP A 565 11.15 -36.65 -12.77
CA ASP A 565 11.34 -37.87 -13.57
C ASP A 565 10.52 -39.10 -13.11
N ALA A 566 9.50 -38.93 -12.26
CA ALA A 566 8.57 -40.02 -11.95
C ALA A 566 7.49 -40.14 -13.05
N GLY A 567 7.66 -41.13 -13.93
CA GLY A 567 6.77 -41.40 -15.05
C GLY A 567 5.31 -41.72 -14.67
N ASP A 568 4.41 -41.36 -15.59
CA ASP A 568 3.00 -41.75 -15.65
C ASP A 568 2.88 -43.28 -15.68
N ASP A 569 2.39 -43.88 -14.60
CA ASP A 569 1.68 -45.17 -14.61
C ASP A 569 1.04 -45.40 -13.23
N ASP A 570 -0.21 -44.93 -13.06
CA ASP A 570 -1.34 -45.73 -12.59
C ASP A 570 -2.53 -44.82 -12.24
N ALA A 571 -3.70 -45.19 -12.78
CA ALA A 571 -4.96 -44.52 -12.54
C ALA A 571 -5.39 -44.66 -11.06
N ALA A 572 -5.15 -43.62 -10.26
CA ALA A 572 -5.74 -43.45 -8.95
C ALA A 572 -6.24 -42.01 -8.78
N ASP A 573 -7.41 -41.90 -8.15
CA ASP A 573 -8.14 -40.68 -7.82
C ASP A 573 -7.24 -39.61 -7.14
N PRO A 574 -7.10 -38.39 -7.68
CA PRO A 574 -6.23 -37.34 -7.14
C PRO A 574 -6.72 -36.75 -5.80
N ASP A 575 -7.93 -37.09 -5.34
CA ASP A 575 -8.43 -36.71 -4.01
C ASP A 575 -8.05 -37.71 -2.88
N ALA A 576 -7.37 -38.81 -3.20
CA ALA A 576 -6.85 -39.74 -2.19
C ALA A 576 -5.46 -39.31 -1.66
N ALA A 577 -5.27 -38.01 -1.38
CA ALA A 577 -4.09 -37.52 -0.70
C ALA A 577 -4.18 -37.87 0.80
N LEU A 578 -3.22 -38.68 1.26
CA LEU A 578 -3.03 -39.11 2.66
C LEU A 578 -3.37 -38.00 3.67
N GLU A 579 -4.36 -38.25 4.54
CA GLU A 579 -4.66 -37.37 5.67
C GLU A 579 -3.47 -37.37 6.64
N GLU A 580 -2.62 -36.35 6.53
CA GLU A 580 -1.47 -36.19 7.42
C GLU A 580 -1.94 -35.78 8.83
N PRO A 581 -1.47 -36.46 9.88
CA PRO A 581 -1.90 -36.18 11.24
C PRO A 581 -1.40 -34.80 11.69
N ARG A 582 -2.34 -33.96 12.10
CA ARG A 582 -2.10 -32.62 12.64
C ARG A 582 -2.00 -32.68 14.14
N THR A 583 -1.30 -31.71 14.74
CA THR A 583 -1.38 -31.47 16.19
C THR A 583 -1.78 -30.02 16.41
N VAL A 584 -2.86 -29.82 17.16
CA VAL A 584 -3.35 -28.50 17.56
C VAL A 584 -2.90 -28.26 19.00
N ARG A 585 -2.10 -27.23 19.22
CA ARG A 585 -1.80 -26.74 20.57
C ARG A 585 -2.83 -25.67 20.91
N VAL A 586 -3.61 -25.89 21.95
CA VAL A 586 -4.68 -25.01 22.42
C VAL A 586 -4.22 -24.34 23.70
N ARG A 587 -4.13 -23.00 23.71
CA ARG A 587 -3.75 -22.22 24.89
C ARG A 587 -4.82 -21.21 25.22
N ARG A 588 -5.11 -21.02 26.50
CA ARG A 588 -5.86 -19.85 26.99
C ARG A 588 -4.87 -18.85 27.56
N LEU A 589 -4.88 -17.63 27.04
CA LEU A 589 -3.93 -16.58 27.38
C LEU A 589 -4.66 -15.41 28.03
N ARG A 590 -3.97 -14.71 28.95
CA ARG A 590 -4.45 -13.45 29.56
C ARG A 590 -3.41 -12.35 29.35
N ALA A 591 -3.87 -11.20 28.87
CA ALA A 591 -3.09 -9.98 28.79
C ALA A 591 -2.66 -9.52 30.20
N ARG A 592 -1.46 -8.95 30.35
CA ARG A 592 -1.06 -8.37 31.63
C ARG A 592 -1.79 -7.04 31.82
N ALA A 593 -2.34 -6.81 33.02
CA ALA A 593 -2.98 -5.54 33.36
C ALA A 593 -2.02 -4.36 33.11
N ARG A 594 -2.49 -3.35 32.34
CA ARG A 594 -1.75 -2.10 32.12
C ARG A 594 -1.64 -1.38 33.48
N ALA A 595 -0.41 -1.04 33.89
CA ALA A 595 -0.14 -0.27 35.11
C ALA A 595 -0.34 1.23 34.87
#